data_AF-A0A9E3RJP4-F1
#
_entry.id   AF-A0A9E3RJP4-F1
#
_cell.length_a   1.000
_cell.length_b   1.000
_cell.length_c   1.000
_cell.angle_alpha   90.00
_cell.angle_beta   90.00
_cell.angle_gamma   90.00
#
_symmetry.space_group_name_H-M   'P 1'
#
loop_
_entity.id
_entity.type
_entity.pdbx_description
1 polymer ?
#
loop_
_entity_poly.entity_id
_entity_poly.type
_entity_poly.pdbx_seq_one_letter_code
_entity_poly.pdbx_strand_id
1 'polypeptide(L)'
;MKVLVMFVVCLPLLWITSCSDSETTENEEAFLQSSTYGSKSHNTGSDCMQCHKKGGGAKGIFTVAGSVYQLDKSRPNPNGLVFLSALANGREQEVQLNVDGLGNFYTTETVAFGKGLYPQHKSSKDTIRYMNDAITNGSCNSCHGRTTDVIYNY
;
A
#
# COMPACT_ATOMS: atom_id res chain seq x y z
N MET A 1 13.54 -61.97 41.44
CA MET A 1 12.61 -61.53 40.39
C MET A 1 12.56 -60.01 40.36
N LYS A 2 13.12 -59.38 39.32
CA LYS A 2 12.92 -57.96 39.00
C LYS A 2 12.90 -57.86 37.48
N VAL A 3 11.69 -57.71 36.94
CA VAL A 3 11.43 -57.61 35.50
C VAL A 3 11.79 -56.19 35.06
N LEU A 4 12.68 -56.10 34.07
CA LEU A 4 13.04 -54.88 33.36
C LEU A 4 11.91 -54.58 32.36
N VAL A 5 11.16 -53.51 32.57
CA VAL A 5 10.16 -53.03 31.58
C VAL A 5 10.71 -51.77 30.93
N MET A 6 11.14 -51.92 29.68
CA MET A 6 11.62 -50.84 28.82
C MET A 6 10.41 -50.23 28.11
N PHE A 7 9.95 -49.06 28.56
CA PHE A 7 8.89 -48.32 27.87
C PHE A 7 9.47 -47.59 26.66
N VAL A 8 9.09 -48.07 25.47
CA VAL A 8 9.39 -47.43 24.19
C VAL A 8 8.58 -46.14 24.07
N VAL A 9 9.28 -45.01 24.05
CA VAL A 9 8.74 -43.69 23.76
C VAL A 9 8.41 -43.62 22.27
N CYS A 10 7.12 -43.53 21.91
CA CYS A 10 6.67 -43.26 20.56
C CYS A 10 6.14 -41.82 20.51
N LEU A 11 7.00 -40.90 20.06
CA LEU A 11 6.64 -39.50 19.78
C LEU A 11 5.84 -39.46 18.47
N PRO A 12 4.58 -38.97 18.46
CA PRO A 12 3.93 -38.65 17.19
C PRO A 12 4.52 -37.35 16.64
N LEU A 13 5.33 -37.47 15.58
CA LEU A 13 5.65 -36.38 14.66
C LEU A 13 4.32 -35.88 14.07
N LEU A 14 3.81 -34.77 14.58
CA LEU A 14 2.69 -34.04 13.99
C LEU A 14 3.26 -33.09 12.93
N TRP A 15 2.75 -33.28 11.73
CA TRP A 15 3.20 -32.67 10.50
C TRP A 15 2.85 -31.19 10.56
N ILE A 16 3.87 -30.34 10.62
CA ILE A 16 3.72 -28.92 10.29
C ILE A 16 3.34 -28.85 8.81
N THR A 17 2.06 -28.69 8.53
CA THR A 17 1.60 -28.19 7.23
C THR A 17 2.17 -26.79 7.08
N SER A 18 3.34 -26.72 6.45
CA SER A 18 3.88 -25.49 5.88
C SER A 18 2.92 -25.07 4.78
N CYS A 19 2.12 -24.03 5.03
CA CYS A 19 1.39 -23.33 3.98
C CYS A 19 2.44 -22.60 3.13
N SER A 20 3.00 -23.29 2.15
CA SER A 20 3.75 -22.63 1.10
C SER A 20 2.73 -22.05 0.14
N ASP A 21 2.50 -20.74 0.23
CA ASP A 21 1.88 -19.98 -0.85
C ASP A 21 2.85 -20.08 -2.04
N SER A 22 2.67 -21.12 -2.85
CA SER A 22 3.24 -21.24 -4.17
C SER A 22 2.53 -20.23 -5.06
N GLU A 23 2.97 -18.98 -5.05
CA GLU A 23 2.44 -17.97 -5.95
C GLU A 23 3.02 -18.22 -7.35
N THR A 24 2.30 -19.04 -8.11
CA THR A 24 2.45 -19.18 -9.54
C THR A 24 2.29 -17.82 -10.21
N THR A 25 3.21 -17.53 -11.13
CA THR A 25 3.26 -16.34 -11.96
C THR A 25 2.08 -16.28 -12.92
N GLU A 26 0.94 -15.82 -12.43
CA GLU A 26 -0.12 -15.29 -13.26
C GLU A 26 -0.45 -13.91 -12.72
N ASN A 27 -0.30 -12.92 -13.59
CA ASN A 27 -0.65 -11.51 -13.44
C ASN A 27 -2.17 -11.34 -13.35
N GLU A 28 -2.81 -12.15 -12.52
CA GLU A 28 -4.21 -12.08 -12.19
C GLU A 28 -4.49 -10.70 -11.59
N GLU A 29 -5.59 -10.09 -12.05
CA GLU A 29 -6.20 -8.84 -11.59
C GLU A 29 -6.70 -9.00 -10.14
N ALA A 30 -5.83 -9.45 -9.25
CA ALA A 30 -6.13 -9.53 -7.83
C ALA A 30 -6.42 -8.12 -7.34
N PHE A 31 -7.53 -7.98 -6.63
CA PHE A 31 -7.78 -6.78 -5.83
C PHE A 31 -6.65 -6.64 -4.82
N LEU A 32 -5.82 -5.61 -4.99
CA LEU A 32 -4.70 -5.30 -4.11
C LEU A 32 -4.87 -3.87 -3.64
N GLN A 33 -4.78 -3.67 -2.33
CA GLN A 33 -4.81 -2.35 -1.73
C GLN A 33 -3.87 -2.33 -0.53
N SER A 34 -3.24 -1.18 -0.29
CA SER A 34 -2.49 -0.93 0.94
C SER A 34 -3.41 -0.98 2.16
N SER A 35 -2.88 -1.49 3.28
CA SER A 35 -3.60 -1.60 4.55
C SER A 35 -2.80 -0.94 5.67
N THR A 36 -3.50 -0.36 6.64
CA THR A 36 -2.88 0.21 7.84
C THR A 36 -2.02 -0.85 8.53
N TYR A 37 -0.82 -0.47 8.95
CA TYR A 37 0.22 -1.35 9.50
C TYR A 37 0.77 -2.42 8.55
N GLY A 38 0.30 -2.47 7.29
CA GLY A 38 0.83 -3.36 6.27
C GLY A 38 2.30 -3.09 5.98
N SER A 39 3.05 -4.13 5.63
CA SER A 39 4.51 -4.05 5.41
C SER A 39 4.97 -4.73 4.12
N LYS A 40 4.03 -5.04 3.22
CA LYS A 40 4.33 -5.73 1.95
C LYS A 40 4.88 -4.81 0.86
N SER A 41 4.63 -3.50 0.93
CA SER A 41 5.13 -2.55 -0.07
C SER A 41 6.64 -2.34 0.04
N HIS A 42 7.21 -1.63 -0.92
CA HIS A 42 8.65 -1.37 -0.98
C HIS A 42 8.94 -0.11 -1.81
N ASN A 43 10.21 0.31 -1.82
CA ASN A 43 10.71 1.41 -2.65
C ASN A 43 9.99 2.75 -2.40
N THR A 44 9.71 3.07 -1.14
CA THR A 44 9.06 4.32 -0.72
C THR A 44 9.72 5.54 -1.39
N GLY A 45 8.92 6.37 -2.06
CA GLY A 45 9.37 7.54 -2.83
C GLY A 45 9.68 7.27 -4.31
N SER A 46 9.65 6.01 -4.73
CA SER A 46 9.69 5.63 -6.15
C SER A 46 8.30 5.62 -6.75
N ASP A 47 8.20 5.86 -8.06
CA ASP A 47 6.93 5.73 -8.77
C ASP A 47 6.57 4.26 -8.95
N CYS A 48 5.65 3.77 -8.11
CA CYS A 48 5.21 2.37 -8.09
C CYS A 48 4.68 1.94 -9.47
N MET A 49 4.04 2.85 -10.20
CA MET A 49 3.43 2.57 -11.50
C MET A 49 4.46 2.43 -12.63
N GLN A 50 5.76 2.63 -12.37
CA GLN A 50 6.81 2.25 -13.32
C GLN A 50 6.86 0.72 -13.51
N CYS A 51 6.62 -0.04 -12.45
CA CYS A 51 6.61 -1.50 -12.45
C CYS A 51 5.18 -2.07 -12.43
N HIS A 52 4.28 -1.47 -11.65
CA HIS A 52 2.88 -1.91 -11.49
C HIS A 52 1.96 -1.30 -12.55
N LYS A 53 2.25 -1.62 -13.82
CA LYS A 53 1.48 -1.18 -14.99
C LYS A 53 1.23 -2.34 -15.94
N LYS A 54 0.33 -2.17 -16.90
CA LYS A 54 0.13 -3.15 -17.98
C LYS A 54 1.46 -3.40 -18.73
N GLY A 55 1.85 -4.67 -18.82
CA GLY A 55 3.13 -5.09 -19.40
C GLY A 55 4.37 -4.80 -18.53
N GLY A 56 4.16 -4.38 -17.28
CA GLY A 56 5.21 -4.27 -16.26
C GLY A 56 5.52 -5.61 -15.60
N GLY A 57 6.62 -5.66 -14.84
CA GLY A 57 7.14 -6.89 -14.23
C GLY A 57 6.64 -7.18 -12.81
N ALA A 58 5.67 -6.41 -12.30
CA ALA A 58 5.18 -6.56 -10.92
C ALA A 58 3.69 -6.95 -10.88
N LYS A 59 3.29 -7.66 -9.81
CA LYS A 59 1.91 -8.12 -9.60
C LYS A 59 0.96 -6.95 -9.39
N GLY A 60 -0.18 -6.96 -10.08
CA GLY A 60 -1.20 -5.92 -10.01
C GLY A 60 -0.87 -4.67 -10.82
N ILE A 61 -1.89 -4.15 -11.51
CA ILE A 61 -1.84 -2.89 -12.24
C ILE A 61 -2.42 -1.81 -11.33
N PHE A 62 -1.57 -0.96 -10.78
CA PHE A 62 -2.04 0.08 -9.87
C PHE A 62 -2.73 1.21 -10.64
N THR A 63 -3.84 1.68 -10.11
CA THR A 63 -4.61 2.82 -10.64
C THR A 63 -4.29 4.10 -9.89
N VAL A 64 -3.98 3.97 -8.59
CA VAL A 64 -3.45 5.02 -7.71
C VAL A 64 -2.34 4.42 -6.87
N ALA A 65 -1.21 5.10 -6.79
CA ALA A 65 -0.13 4.74 -5.90
C ALA A 65 0.77 5.93 -5.54
N GLY A 66 1.32 5.90 -4.33
CA GLY A 66 2.42 6.76 -3.95
C GLY A 66 2.91 6.58 -2.52
N SER A 67 3.70 7.55 -2.07
CA SER A 67 4.32 7.55 -0.76
C SER A 67 4.14 8.88 -0.04
N VAL A 68 3.96 8.81 1.28
CA VAL A 68 3.82 9.97 2.16
C VAL A 68 4.94 10.02 3.20
N TYR A 69 5.34 11.24 3.54
CA TYR A 69 6.47 11.53 4.41
C TYR A 69 6.06 12.40 5.59
N GLN A 70 6.88 12.37 6.64
CA GLN A 70 6.80 13.31 7.73
C GLN A 70 7.26 14.69 7.27
N LEU A 71 7.11 15.71 8.11
CA LEU A 71 7.51 17.08 7.76
C LEU A 71 8.98 17.27 7.43
N ASP A 72 9.84 16.40 7.95
CA ASP A 72 11.25 16.39 7.58
C ASP A 72 11.49 15.93 6.13
N LYS A 73 10.42 15.50 5.43
CA LYS A 73 10.41 15.07 4.02
C LYS A 73 11.34 13.90 3.70
N SER A 74 11.82 13.20 4.72
CA SER A 74 12.82 12.13 4.58
C SER A 74 12.34 10.82 5.20
N ARG A 75 11.61 10.89 6.32
CA ARG A 75 11.05 9.71 7.00
C ARG A 75 9.63 9.44 6.50
N PRO A 76 9.25 8.17 6.24
CA PRO A 76 7.88 7.83 5.90
C PRO A 76 6.88 8.27 6.98
N ASN A 77 5.65 8.62 6.59
CA ASN A 77 4.52 8.91 7.49
C ASN A 77 3.48 7.79 7.40
N PRO A 78 3.58 6.73 8.21
CA PRO A 78 2.75 5.54 8.04
C PRO A 78 1.34 5.72 8.65
N ASN A 79 0.45 4.79 8.28
CA ASN A 79 -0.84 4.56 8.95
C ASN A 79 -1.82 5.73 8.89
N GLY A 80 -1.64 6.65 7.95
CA GLY A 80 -2.63 7.67 7.58
C GLY A 80 -3.66 7.16 6.57
N LEU A 81 -4.39 8.11 5.99
CA LEU A 81 -5.35 7.90 4.91
C LEU A 81 -5.06 8.87 3.76
N VAL A 82 -5.17 8.39 2.53
CA VAL A 82 -5.24 9.23 1.34
C VAL A 82 -6.66 9.19 0.82
N PHE A 83 -7.19 10.34 0.44
CA PHE A 83 -8.49 10.44 -0.19
C PHE A 83 -8.40 11.17 -1.52
N LEU A 84 -9.24 10.77 -2.46
CA LEU A 84 -9.47 11.49 -3.71
C LEU A 84 -10.92 11.99 -3.70
N SER A 85 -11.11 13.30 -3.87
CA SER A 85 -12.41 13.96 -3.73
C SER A 85 -12.78 14.75 -4.98
N ALA A 86 -14.07 14.90 -5.27
CA ALA A 86 -14.52 15.71 -6.41
C ALA A 86 -14.24 17.22 -6.22
N LEU A 87 -14.07 17.68 -4.97
CA LEU A 87 -13.82 19.08 -4.62
C LEU A 87 -12.48 19.26 -3.87
N ALA A 88 -11.80 20.38 -4.15
CA ALA A 88 -10.49 20.71 -3.56
C ALA A 88 -10.46 20.81 -2.03
N ASN A 89 -11.61 21.05 -1.40
CA ASN A 89 -11.75 21.13 0.06
C ASN A 89 -11.94 19.75 0.74
N GLY A 90 -11.82 18.65 -0.01
CA GLY A 90 -11.97 17.28 0.49
C GLY A 90 -13.40 16.83 0.74
N ARG A 91 -14.40 17.62 0.33
CA ARG A 91 -15.81 17.17 0.30
C ARG A 91 -16.05 16.31 -0.93
N GLU A 92 -17.06 15.45 -0.85
CA GLU A 92 -17.41 14.51 -1.93
C GLU A 92 -16.25 13.55 -2.22
N GLN A 93 -15.82 12.86 -1.17
CA GLN A 93 -14.80 11.82 -1.24
C GLN A 93 -15.30 10.64 -2.07
N GLU A 94 -14.54 10.27 -3.10
CA GLU A 94 -14.86 9.16 -3.99
C GLU A 94 -13.98 7.93 -3.70
N VAL A 95 -12.74 8.17 -3.26
CA VAL A 95 -11.77 7.10 -2.97
C VAL A 95 -11.14 7.32 -1.60
N GLN A 96 -10.93 6.23 -0.87
CA GLN A 96 -10.16 6.18 0.37
C GLN A 96 -9.14 5.06 0.31
N LEU A 97 -7.88 5.40 0.57
CA LEU A 97 -6.77 4.47 0.61
C LEU A 97 -6.09 4.55 1.98
N ASN A 98 -5.72 3.40 2.54
CA ASN A 98 -4.87 3.39 3.72
C ASN A 98 -3.43 3.66 3.30
N VAL A 99 -2.71 4.45 4.08
CA VAL A 99 -1.26 4.46 4.04
C VAL A 99 -0.78 3.31 4.90
N ASP A 100 0.09 2.47 4.36
CA ASP A 100 0.64 1.31 5.06
C ASP A 100 1.72 1.69 6.08
N GLY A 101 2.26 0.67 6.76
CA GLY A 101 3.30 0.81 7.78
C GLY A 101 4.65 1.29 7.24
N LEU A 102 4.84 1.31 5.92
CA LEU A 102 6.06 1.78 5.24
C LEU A 102 5.87 3.15 4.57
N GLY A 103 4.70 3.77 4.78
CA GLY A 103 4.34 5.08 4.23
C GLY A 103 3.91 5.04 2.77
N ASN A 104 3.57 3.88 2.22
CA ASN A 104 3.08 3.74 0.86
C ASN A 104 1.56 3.56 0.84
N PHE A 105 0.94 3.97 -0.26
CA PHE A 105 -0.45 3.67 -0.57
C PHE A 105 -0.56 3.20 -2.01
N TYR A 106 -1.46 2.26 -2.26
CA TYR A 106 -1.73 1.78 -3.61
C TYR A 106 -3.10 1.10 -3.68
N THR A 107 -3.70 1.05 -4.88
CA THR A 107 -4.83 0.17 -5.17
C THR A 107 -4.81 -0.30 -6.63
N THR A 108 -5.36 -1.47 -6.90
CA THR A 108 -5.74 -1.94 -8.25
C THR A 108 -7.20 -1.62 -8.59
N GLU A 109 -7.98 -1.11 -7.64
CA GLU A 109 -9.38 -0.75 -7.86
C GLU A 109 -9.51 0.34 -8.93
N THR A 110 -10.48 0.22 -9.83
CA THR A 110 -10.70 1.22 -10.87
C THR A 110 -11.12 2.55 -10.25
N VAL A 111 -10.40 3.62 -10.59
CA VAL A 111 -10.72 4.98 -10.16
C VAL A 111 -11.21 5.79 -11.36
N ALA A 112 -12.43 6.32 -11.26
CA ALA A 112 -13.03 7.17 -12.27
C ALA A 112 -12.63 8.63 -12.04
N PHE A 113 -11.51 9.08 -12.59
CA PHE A 113 -11.03 10.45 -12.38
C PHE A 113 -11.97 11.55 -12.93
N GLY A 114 -12.84 11.24 -13.89
CA GLY A 114 -13.80 12.21 -14.44
C GLY A 114 -13.12 13.48 -14.96
N LYS A 115 -13.52 14.65 -14.41
CA LYS A 115 -12.90 15.95 -14.72
C LYS A 115 -11.63 16.24 -13.91
N GLY A 116 -11.25 15.32 -13.04
CA GLY A 116 -10.14 15.41 -12.10
C GLY A 116 -10.63 15.25 -10.66
N LEU A 117 -9.82 14.59 -9.83
CA LEU A 117 -10.05 14.44 -8.40
C LEU A 117 -8.96 15.15 -7.61
N TYR A 118 -9.28 15.64 -6.42
CA TYR A 118 -8.37 16.38 -5.56
C TYR A 118 -7.86 15.48 -4.45
N PRO A 119 -6.54 15.20 -4.42
CA PRO A 119 -5.93 14.41 -3.35
C PRO A 119 -5.90 15.15 -2.02
N GLN A 120 -6.07 14.42 -0.95
CA GLN A 120 -5.75 14.87 0.40
C GLN A 120 -5.12 13.74 1.20
N HIS A 121 -4.23 14.09 2.12
CA HIS A 121 -3.59 13.15 3.04
C HIS A 121 -3.95 13.53 4.47
N LYS A 122 -4.63 12.62 5.16
CA LYS A 122 -4.88 12.68 6.61
C LYS A 122 -3.86 11.80 7.32
N SER A 123 -3.00 12.40 8.13
CA SER A 123 -2.02 11.65 8.94
C SER A 123 -2.70 10.77 10.00
N SER A 124 -1.93 9.86 10.59
CA SER A 124 -2.34 9.09 11.78
C SER A 124 -2.58 9.97 13.03
N LYS A 125 -2.17 11.25 13.01
CA LYS A 125 -2.43 12.25 14.05
C LYS A 125 -3.58 13.20 13.70
N ASP A 126 -4.43 12.81 12.75
CA ASP A 126 -5.60 13.56 12.29
C ASP A 126 -5.33 14.94 11.64
N THR A 127 -4.07 15.30 11.39
CA THR A 127 -3.76 16.48 10.57
C THR A 127 -4.07 16.19 9.09
N ILE A 128 -4.67 17.14 8.38
CA ILE A 128 -5.06 16.99 6.97
C ILE A 128 -4.28 17.98 6.12
N ARG A 129 -3.78 17.50 4.98
CA ARG A 129 -3.20 18.35 3.95
C ARG A 129 -3.88 18.10 2.61
N TYR A 130 -4.24 19.20 1.96
CA TYR A 130 -4.94 19.22 0.69
C TYR A 130 -3.98 19.51 -0.46
N MET A 131 -4.24 18.88 -1.60
CA MET A 131 -3.71 19.29 -2.89
C MET A 131 -4.79 20.10 -3.61
N ASN A 132 -4.47 21.33 -3.98
CA ASN A 132 -5.44 22.24 -4.61
C ASN A 132 -5.62 21.99 -6.11
N ASP A 133 -4.74 21.20 -6.72
CA ASP A 133 -4.81 20.84 -8.13
C ASP A 133 -5.46 19.47 -8.30
N ALA A 134 -6.35 19.36 -9.29
CA ALA A 134 -6.97 18.09 -9.63
C ALA A 134 -6.00 17.18 -10.38
N ILE A 135 -6.06 15.89 -10.11
CA ILE A 135 -5.32 14.84 -10.81
C ILE A 135 -6.24 14.05 -11.73
N THR A 136 -5.71 13.65 -12.88
CA THR A 136 -6.36 12.74 -13.85
C THR A 136 -5.59 11.43 -14.04
N ASN A 137 -4.53 11.25 -13.26
CA ASN A 137 -3.75 10.01 -13.17
C ASN A 137 -3.35 9.77 -11.71
N GLY A 138 -3.28 8.51 -11.29
CA GLY A 138 -2.96 8.16 -9.90
C GLY A 138 -1.49 7.86 -9.61
N SER A 139 -0.56 8.15 -10.53
CA SER A 139 0.89 7.95 -10.29
C SER A 139 1.45 9.13 -9.51
N CYS A 140 1.22 9.17 -8.19
CA CYS A 140 1.52 10.37 -7.40
C CYS A 140 3.02 10.68 -7.35
N ASN A 141 3.87 9.65 -7.30
CA ASN A 141 5.33 9.81 -7.29
C ASN A 141 5.96 10.08 -8.67
N SER A 142 5.17 10.15 -9.75
CA SER A 142 5.66 10.72 -11.02
C SER A 142 5.96 12.23 -10.89
N CYS A 143 5.22 12.92 -10.01
CA CYS A 143 5.44 14.32 -9.67
C CYS A 143 6.15 14.49 -8.32
N HIS A 144 5.61 13.86 -7.27
CA HIS A 144 6.07 14.05 -5.90
C HIS A 144 7.41 13.37 -5.63
N GLY A 145 8.42 14.18 -5.27
CA GLY A 145 9.82 13.77 -5.15
C GLY A 145 10.58 13.76 -6.49
N ARG A 146 10.02 14.40 -7.53
CA ARG A 146 10.65 14.54 -8.86
C ARG A 146 10.63 15.98 -9.33
N THR A 147 9.45 16.52 -9.57
CA THR A 147 9.22 17.89 -10.06
C THR A 147 8.55 18.78 -9.02
N THR A 148 7.97 18.18 -7.99
CA THR A 148 7.44 18.84 -6.80
C THR A 148 7.93 18.12 -5.54
N ASP A 149 7.78 18.76 -4.39
CA ASP A 149 8.11 18.17 -3.08
C ASP A 149 7.39 16.82 -2.90
N VAL A 150 7.91 15.96 -2.03
CA VAL A 150 7.20 14.74 -1.62
C VAL A 150 5.84 15.08 -1.00
N ILE A 151 4.91 14.13 -0.98
CA ILE A 151 3.67 14.29 -0.20
C ILE A 151 4.08 14.22 1.27
N TYR A 152 3.83 15.27 2.05
CA TYR A 152 4.23 15.29 3.47
C TYR A 152 3.15 15.86 4.39
N ASN A 153 3.11 15.35 5.63
CA ASN A 153 2.21 15.82 6.69
C ASN A 153 2.79 15.53 8.09
N TYR A 154 2.18 16.05 9.16
CA TYR A 154 2.56 15.87 10.57
C TYR A 154 2.36 14.44 11.10
#